data_AF-A0A498CVM8-F1
#
_entry.id   AF-A0A498CVM8-F1
#
_cell.length_a   1.000
_cell.length_b   1.000
_cell.length_c   1.000
_cell.angle_alpha   90.00
_cell.angle_beta   90.00
_cell.angle_gamma   90.00
#
_symmetry.space_group_name_H-M   'P 1'
#
loop_
_entity.id
_entity.type
_entity.pdbx_description
1 polymer ?
#
loop_
_entity_poly.entity_id
_entity_poly.type
_entity_poly.pdbx_seq_one_letter_code
_entity_poly.pdbx_strand_id
1 'polypeptide(L)'
;MSDADSLKAYTLMKCLQYNHSNLISEQDFSYFSFEFVGNERLDFDEIQLIDQYVYEKVKGYSENKVFLKNDVLPKKGNNIFYQCYLFNESKELNKLINKYIK
;
A
#
# COMPACT_ATOMS: atom_id res chain seq x y z
N MET A 1 15.63 8.50 -6.40
CA MET A 1 14.73 7.96 -5.36
C MET A 1 15.44 6.78 -4.73
N SER A 2 15.43 6.61 -3.40
CA SER A 2 16.05 5.43 -2.78
C SER A 2 15.19 4.19 -3.01
N ASP A 3 15.76 2.98 -2.92
CA ASP A 3 14.99 1.74 -3.06
C ASP A 3 13.86 1.64 -2.00
N ALA A 4 14.08 2.22 -0.81
CA ALA A 4 13.08 2.33 0.24
C ALA A 4 11.92 3.26 -0.14
N ASP A 5 12.24 4.40 -0.75
CA ASP A 5 11.22 5.33 -1.24
C ASP A 5 10.42 4.72 -2.39
N SER A 6 11.08 3.97 -3.27
CA SER A 6 10.44 3.20 -4.36
C SER A 6 9.46 2.17 -3.83
N LEU A 7 9.87 1.35 -2.85
CA LEU A 7 8.98 0.37 -2.24
C LEU A 7 7.83 1.01 -1.45
N LYS A 8 8.07 2.15 -0.80
CA LYS A 8 6.99 2.93 -0.18
C LYS A 8 5.98 3.42 -1.22
N ALA A 9 6.45 4.02 -2.31
CA ALA A 9 5.58 4.46 -3.40
C ALA A 9 4.76 3.30 -3.99
N TYR A 10 5.40 2.16 -4.23
CA TYR A 10 4.74 0.92 -4.67
C TYR A 10 3.61 0.49 -3.73
N THR A 11 3.93 0.34 -2.44
CA THR A 11 2.98 -0.15 -1.43
C THR A 11 1.81 0.81 -1.18
N LEU A 12 2.04 2.12 -1.26
CA LEU A 12 0.99 3.13 -1.21
C LEU A 12 0.04 3.00 -2.42
N MET A 13 0.58 2.86 -3.63
CA MET A 13 -0.22 2.70 -4.85
C MET A 13 -1.05 1.41 -4.82
N LYS A 14 -0.47 0.30 -4.35
CA LYS A 14 -1.17 -0.97 -4.16
C LYS A 14 -2.30 -0.87 -3.13
N CYS A 15 -2.06 -0.20 -2.01
CA CYS A 15 -3.11 0.02 -1.01
C CYS A 15 -4.31 0.78 -1.59
N LEU A 16 -4.04 1.83 -2.38
CA LEU A 16 -5.07 2.60 -3.06
C LEU A 16 -5.81 1.74 -4.09
N GLN A 17 -5.07 0.99 -4.92
CA GLN A 17 -5.63 0.08 -5.91
C GLN A 17 -6.62 -0.91 -5.27
N TYR A 18 -6.23 -1.57 -4.18
CA TYR A 18 -7.07 -2.59 -3.54
C TYR A 18 -8.33 -2.04 -2.87
N ASN A 19 -8.40 -0.72 -2.62
CA ASN A 19 -9.48 -0.13 -1.84
C ASN A 19 -10.29 0.93 -2.59
N HIS A 20 -9.85 1.39 -3.76
CA HIS A 20 -10.63 2.28 -4.61
C HIS A 20 -11.38 1.51 -5.69
N SER A 21 -12.71 1.51 -5.62
CA SER A 21 -13.56 0.81 -6.60
C SER A 21 -13.92 1.61 -7.85
N ASN A 22 -13.65 2.93 -7.92
CA ASN A 22 -14.24 3.78 -8.98
C ASN A 22 -13.50 5.08 -9.36
N LEU A 23 -12.35 5.43 -8.77
CA LEU A 23 -11.80 6.79 -8.95
C LEU A 23 -10.82 6.93 -10.12
N ILE A 24 -10.16 5.86 -10.53
CA ILE A 24 -9.30 5.73 -11.71
C ILE A 24 -9.32 4.22 -12.04
N SER A 25 -9.26 3.80 -13.31
CA SER A 25 -9.33 2.38 -13.64
C SER A 25 -8.27 1.60 -12.86
N GLU A 26 -8.58 0.42 -12.31
CA GLU A 26 -7.61 -0.41 -11.57
C GLU A 26 -6.33 -0.69 -12.39
N GLN A 27 -6.42 -0.56 -13.72
CA GLN A 27 -5.32 -0.65 -14.67
C GLN A 27 -4.29 0.46 -14.47
N ASP A 28 -4.70 1.70 -14.17
CA ASP A 28 -3.79 2.83 -14.01
C ASP A 28 -2.91 2.65 -12.75
N PHE A 29 -3.50 2.26 -11.62
CA PHE A 29 -2.73 2.01 -10.39
C PHE A 29 -1.80 0.80 -10.51
N SER A 30 -2.24 -0.27 -11.19
CA SER A 30 -1.40 -1.44 -11.45
C SER A 30 -0.16 -1.03 -12.23
N TYR A 31 -0.36 -0.32 -13.35
CA TYR A 31 0.70 0.14 -14.22
C TYR A 31 1.70 1.05 -13.48
N PHE A 32 1.21 2.10 -12.79
CA PHE A 32 2.07 3.02 -12.05
C PHE A 32 2.77 2.37 -10.86
N SER A 33 2.16 1.38 -10.20
CA SER A 33 2.83 0.68 -9.11
C SER A 33 4.12 0.00 -9.61
N PHE A 34 4.06 -0.71 -10.74
CA PHE A 34 5.22 -1.39 -11.28
C PHE A 34 6.32 -0.44 -11.79
N GLU A 35 6.02 0.80 -12.17
CA GLU A 35 7.04 1.80 -12.51
C GLU A 35 7.97 2.11 -11.31
N PHE A 36 7.48 1.98 -10.07
CA PHE A 36 8.29 2.21 -8.88
C PHE A 36 9.24 1.05 -8.55
N VAL A 37 8.96 -0.16 -9.03
CA VAL A 37 9.74 -1.38 -8.75
C VAL A 37 10.33 -2.04 -10.00
N GLY A 38 10.15 -1.43 -11.17
CA GLY A 38 10.60 -1.97 -12.47
C GLY A 38 12.11 -1.93 -12.71
N ASN A 39 12.91 -1.51 -11.72
CA ASN A 39 14.37 -1.59 -11.79
C ASN A 39 14.81 -3.00 -11.36
N GLU A 40 15.79 -3.58 -12.07
CA GLU A 40 16.30 -4.97 -12.00
C GLU A 40 16.84 -5.47 -10.64
N ARG A 41 16.51 -4.79 -9.53
CA ARG A 41 17.11 -5.00 -8.21
C ARG A 41 16.33 -5.95 -7.31
N LEU A 42 15.01 -6.01 -7.45
CA LEU A 42 14.17 -6.96 -6.72
C LEU A 42 13.69 -8.01 -7.70
N ASP A 43 13.80 -9.27 -7.29
CA ASP A 43 13.23 -10.35 -8.08
C ASP A 43 11.70 -10.25 -8.04
N PHE A 44 11.06 -10.69 -9.11
CA PHE A 44 9.60 -10.67 -9.23
C PHE A 44 8.90 -11.36 -8.05
N ASP A 45 9.50 -12.44 -7.53
CA ASP A 45 9.00 -13.19 -6.38
C ASP A 45 9.00 -12.35 -5.09
N GLU A 46 10.01 -11.50 -4.89
CA GLU A 46 10.09 -10.62 -3.72
C GLU A 46 9.01 -9.52 -3.78
N ILE A 47 8.79 -8.98 -4.99
CA ILE A 47 7.72 -8.02 -5.24
C ILE A 47 6.36 -8.66 -4.95
N GLN A 48 6.13 -9.91 -5.37
CA GLN A 48 4.89 -10.63 -5.06
C GLN A 48 4.67 -10.84 -3.56
N LEU A 49 5.74 -11.15 -2.80
CA LEU A 49 5.64 -11.30 -1.34
C LEU A 49 5.26 -9.99 -0.65
N ILE A 50 5.80 -8.87 -1.12
CA ILE A 50 5.42 -7.53 -0.64
C ILE A 50 3.97 -7.23 -1.01
N ASP A 51 3.56 -7.52 -2.24
CA ASP A 51 2.20 -7.28 -2.74
C ASP A 51 1.16 -8.05 -1.92
N GLN A 52 1.41 -9.34 -1.69
CA GLN A 52 0.54 -10.20 -0.88
C GLN A 52 0.44 -9.68 0.57
N TYR A 53 1.55 -9.24 1.15
CA TYR A 53 1.53 -8.64 2.48
C TYR A 53 0.66 -7.38 2.52
N VAL A 54 0.80 -6.49 1.54
CA VAL A 54 0.00 -5.25 1.45
C VAL A 54 -1.47 -5.62 1.33
N TYR A 55 -1.83 -6.50 0.39
CA TYR A 55 -3.21 -6.95 0.18
C TYR A 55 -3.86 -7.46 1.47
N GLU A 56 -3.21 -8.37 2.18
CA GLU A 56 -3.75 -8.95 3.42
C GLU A 56 -3.99 -7.91 4.51
N LYS A 57 -3.15 -6.88 4.59
CA LYS A 57 -3.25 -5.82 5.61
C LYS A 57 -4.33 -4.78 5.29
N VAL A 58 -4.60 -4.55 4.01
CA VAL A 58 -5.42 -3.42 3.56
C VAL A 58 -6.75 -3.85 2.92
N LYS A 59 -6.95 -5.15 2.62
CA LYS A 59 -8.23 -5.67 2.12
C LYS A 59 -9.32 -5.40 3.16
N GLY A 60 -10.24 -4.49 2.85
CA GLY A 60 -11.31 -4.09 3.76
C GLY A 60 -11.11 -2.75 4.46
N TYR A 61 -10.09 -1.96 4.08
CA TYR A 61 -10.06 -0.53 4.40
C TYR A 61 -11.28 0.17 3.80
N SER A 62 -11.68 -0.20 2.58
CA SER A 62 -12.93 0.24 1.93
C SER A 62 -14.20 -0.09 2.75
N GLU A 63 -14.16 -1.16 3.55
CA GLU A 63 -15.27 -1.66 4.37
C GLU A 63 -15.28 -1.10 5.80
N ASN A 64 -14.33 -0.23 6.18
CA ASN A 64 -14.18 0.33 7.55
C ASN A 64 -14.00 -0.71 8.67
N LYS A 65 -13.68 -1.97 8.37
CA LYS A 65 -13.62 -3.06 9.37
C LYS A 65 -12.41 -2.99 10.32
N VAL A 66 -11.42 -2.14 10.03
CA VAL A 66 -10.12 -2.13 10.75
C VAL A 66 -10.07 -1.12 11.91
N PHE A 67 -10.96 -0.11 11.95
CA PHE A 67 -10.92 0.99 12.94
C PHE A 67 -12.13 1.03 13.91
N LEU A 68 -12.40 -0.06 14.61
CA LEU A 68 -13.28 -0.02 15.79
C LEU A 68 -12.55 -0.49 17.05
N LYS A 69 -11.55 0.28 17.46
CA LYS A 69 -11.09 0.39 18.86
C LYS A 69 -10.09 1.54 18.99
N ASN A 70 -10.62 2.69 19.39
CA ASN A 70 -9.97 3.92 19.87
C ASN A 70 -10.08 5.10 18.90
N ASP A 71 -11.01 6.00 19.27
CA ASP A 71 -10.96 7.45 19.12
C ASP A 71 -10.42 8.01 17.80
N VAL A 72 -11.30 8.08 16.80
CA VAL A 72 -11.77 9.31 16.14
C VAL A 72 -12.89 8.85 15.20
N LEU A 73 -14.15 9.19 15.50
CA LEU A 73 -15.23 9.01 14.53
C LEU A 73 -14.85 9.74 13.23
N PRO A 74 -14.78 9.07 12.06
CA PRO A 74 -14.50 9.75 10.82
C PRO A 74 -15.64 10.74 10.56
N LYS A 75 -15.33 12.04 10.64
CA LYS A 75 -16.23 13.07 10.13
C LYS A 75 -16.43 12.78 8.64
N LYS A 76 -17.56 12.17 8.29
CA LYS A 76 -18.10 11.99 6.93
C LYS A 76 -17.03 11.69 5.86
N GLY A 77 -16.65 10.42 5.75
CA GLY A 77 -15.89 9.91 4.61
C GLY A 77 -14.85 8.90 5.04
N ASN A 78 -14.95 7.68 4.52
CA ASN A 78 -13.85 6.73 4.56
C ASN A 78 -12.71 7.31 3.70
N ASN A 79 -11.75 7.99 4.34
CA ASN A 79 -10.61 8.54 3.62
C ASN A 79 -9.58 7.42 3.41
N ILE A 80 -9.86 6.57 2.42
CA ILE A 80 -8.99 5.46 1.99
C ILE A 80 -7.56 5.95 1.77
N PHE A 81 -7.40 7.13 1.17
CA PHE A 81 -6.11 7.77 1.00
C PHE A 81 -5.38 7.98 2.33
N TYR A 82 -6.07 8.52 3.35
CA TYR A 82 -5.49 8.70 4.67
C TYR A 82 -5.15 7.37 5.35
N GLN A 83 -5.98 6.34 5.21
CA GLN A 83 -5.68 5.01 5.76
C GLN A 83 -4.45 4.38 5.08
N CYS A 84 -4.34 4.47 3.76
CA CYS A 84 -3.18 4.01 3.02
C CYS A 84 -1.91 4.81 3.35
N TYR A 85 -2.04 6.12 3.58
CA TYR A 85 -0.93 6.96 4.04
C TYR A 85 -0.44 6.53 5.43
N LEU A 86 -1.36 6.29 6.39
CA LEU A 86 -0.98 5.78 7.71
C LEU A 86 -0.31 4.40 7.65
N PHE A 87 -0.79 3.52 6.77
CA PHE A 87 -0.15 2.24 6.52
C PHE A 87 1.26 2.40 5.93
N ASN A 88 1.44 3.31 4.97
CA ASN A 88 2.73 3.62 4.35
C ASN A 88 3.79 4.09 5.36
N GLU A 89 3.36 4.81 6.40
CA GLU A 89 4.23 5.28 7.48
C GLU A 89 4.37 4.28 8.64
N SER A 90 3.73 3.10 8.56
CA SER A 90 3.74 2.13 9.65
C SER A 90 5.13 1.53 9.89
N LYS A 91 5.45 1.27 11.17
CA LYS A 91 6.70 0.60 11.55
C LYS A 91 6.81 -0.81 10.96
N GLU A 92 5.69 -1.51 10.82
CA GLU A 92 5.65 -2.86 10.27
C GLU A 92 6.07 -2.86 8.79
N LEU A 93 5.49 -1.96 8.00
CA LEU A 93 5.85 -1.83 6.58
C LEU A 93 7.30 -1.41 6.40
N ASN A 94 7.78 -0.43 7.17
CA ASN A 94 9.19 -0.02 7.13
C ASN A 94 10.13 -1.19 7.46
N LYS A 95 9.75 -2.07 8.40
CA LYS A 95 10.53 -3.26 8.73
C LYS A 95 10.55 -4.28 7.59
N LEU A 96 9.42 -4.46 6.91
CA LEU A 96 9.32 -5.33 5.72
C LEU A 96 10.20 -4.81 4.59
N ILE A 97 10.06 -3.52 4.25
CA ILE A 97 10.82 -2.85 3.19
C ILE A 97 12.33 -2.99 3.44
N ASN A 98 12.78 -2.72 4.67
CA ASN A 98 14.19 -2.86 5.05
C ASN A 98 14.73 -4.31 5.02
N LYS A 99 13.86 -5.32 4.95
CA LYS A 99 14.28 -6.72 4.82
C LYS A 99 14.70 -7.04 3.38
N TYR A 100 14.09 -6.40 2.38
CA TYR A 100 14.29 -6.69 0.95
C TYR A 100 15.31 -5.76 0.26
N ILE A 101 15.68 -4.65 0.90
CA ILE A 101 16.66 -3.70 0.35
C ILE A 101 18.08 -3.95 0.90
N LYS A 102 18.20 -4.74 1.96
CA LYS A 102 19.48 -5.11 2.57
C LYS A 102 20.09 -6.31 1.87
#